data_AF-A0A8C0GGB1-F1
#
_entry.id   AF-A0A8C0GGB1-F1
#
_cell.length_a   1.000
_cell.length_b   1.000
_cell.length_c   1.000
_cell.angle_alpha   90.00
_cell.angle_beta   90.00
_cell.angle_gamma   90.00
#
_symmetry.space_group_name_H-M   'P 1'
#
loop_
_entity.id
_entity.type
_entity.pdbx_description
1 polymer ?
#
loop_
_entity_poly.entity_id
_entity_poly.type
_entity_poly.pdbx_seq_one_letter_code
_entity_poly.pdbx_strand_id
1 'polypeptide(L)'
;MNCYGRRLRRTGPEQLNSRNDLVSPPQHSRVNGWSLPLHTFQIVALLFYTYLAIVGFGIYIPLLPHGWKYAAYAVIGVLFAHHLVAHLVAITIDPADQNVLAKKNYSSPMPVFDRGKHKHVIQNQHCYLCEVDV
;
A
#
# COMPACT_ATOMS: atom_id res chain seq x y z
N MET A 1 23.37 -22.30 13.12
CA MET A 1 24.30 -21.36 12.45
C MET A 1 23.72 -20.97 11.10
N ASN A 2 23.38 -19.67 11.00
CA ASN A 2 23.27 -18.80 9.83
C ASN A 2 22.94 -19.37 8.43
N CYS A 3 21.75 -19.02 7.92
CA CYS A 3 21.46 -18.84 6.49
C CYS A 3 20.45 -17.70 6.27
N TYR A 4 20.67 -16.52 6.86
CA TYR A 4 19.99 -15.30 6.41
C TYR A 4 20.62 -14.84 5.09
N GLY A 5 20.16 -15.43 3.98
CA GLY A 5 20.41 -14.94 2.64
C GLY A 5 19.72 -13.59 2.46
N ARG A 6 20.41 -12.52 2.88
CA ARG A 6 20.03 -11.13 2.67
C ARG A 6 20.07 -10.86 1.16
N ARG A 7 18.99 -11.19 0.45
CA ARG A 7 18.73 -10.69 -0.91
C ARG A 7 18.53 -9.18 -0.80
N LEU A 8 19.64 -8.44 -0.81
CA LEU A 8 19.62 -7.04 -1.20
C LEU A 8 18.86 -6.98 -2.53
N ARG A 9 17.74 -6.23 -2.55
CA ARG A 9 17.04 -5.84 -3.77
C ARG A 9 18.00 -4.97 -4.58
N ARG A 10 18.91 -5.61 -5.31
CA ARG A 10 19.73 -4.96 -6.32
C ARG A 10 18.92 -5.00 -7.61
N THR A 11 18.36 -3.86 -8.00
CA THR A 11 17.81 -3.65 -9.34
C THR A 11 18.97 -3.57 -10.33
N GLY A 12 19.65 -4.71 -10.56
CA GLY A 12 20.57 -4.86 -11.67
C GLY A 12 19.78 -5.00 -12.97
N PRO A 13 20.33 -4.57 -14.12
CA PRO A 13 19.66 -4.78 -15.40
C PRO A 13 19.50 -6.30 -15.63
N GLU A 14 18.24 -6.75 -15.71
CA GLU A 14 17.91 -8.11 -16.12
C GLU A 14 18.40 -8.29 -17.56
N GLN A 15 19.42 -9.13 -17.76
CA GLN A 15 19.89 -9.47 -19.10
C GLN A 15 18.78 -10.23 -19.82
N LEU A 16 18.45 -9.73 -21.00
CA LEU A 16 17.44 -10.20 -21.93
C LEU A 16 17.60 -11.71 -22.19
N ASN A 17 16.78 -12.53 -21.53
CA ASN A 17 16.51 -13.88 -22.00
C ASN A 17 15.12 -13.85 -22.63
N SER A 18 15.09 -14.13 -23.94
CA SER A 18 13.98 -13.93 -24.90
C SER A 18 12.73 -14.80 -24.66
N ARG A 19 12.42 -15.15 -23.39
CA ARG A 19 11.30 -16.02 -22.99
C ARG A 19 10.24 -15.33 -22.15
N ASN A 20 10.33 -14.02 -21.94
CA ASN A 20 9.41 -13.27 -21.08
C ASN A 20 8.31 -12.52 -21.85
N ASP A 21 8.24 -12.65 -23.17
CA ASP A 21 7.25 -11.97 -24.03
C ASP A 21 5.79 -12.44 -23.85
N LEU A 22 5.54 -13.42 -22.97
CA LEU A 22 4.21 -13.92 -22.63
C LEU A 22 3.63 -13.32 -21.34
N VAL A 23 4.37 -12.45 -20.64
CA VAL A 23 3.82 -11.77 -19.48
C VAL A 23 3.00 -10.58 -19.97
N SER A 24 1.70 -10.81 -20.21
CA SER A 24 0.76 -9.74 -20.50
C SER A 24 0.87 -8.66 -19.41
N PRO A 25 1.03 -7.38 -19.80
CA PRO A 25 1.09 -6.29 -18.84
C PRO A 25 -0.20 -6.28 -18.00
N PRO A 26 -0.11 -5.94 -16.70
CA PRO A 26 -1.30 -5.83 -15.86
C PRO A 26 -2.27 -4.84 -16.50
N GLN A 27 -3.50 -5.30 -16.76
CA GLN A 27 -4.53 -4.52 -17.46
C GLN A 27 -4.88 -3.23 -16.72
N HIS A 28 -4.74 -3.19 -15.38
CA HIS A 28 -4.99 -1.97 -14.61
C HIS A 28 -3.91 -1.75 -13.54
N SER A 29 -3.50 -0.49 -13.41
CA SER A 29 -2.70 -0.03 -12.28
C SER A 29 -3.52 -0.12 -11.00
N ARG A 30 -2.95 -0.67 -9.93
CA ARG A 30 -3.54 -0.52 -8.60
C ARG A 30 -3.56 0.97 -8.24
N VAL A 31 -4.69 1.43 -7.73
CA VAL A 31 -4.96 2.85 -7.45
C VAL A 31 -4.78 3.15 -5.97
N ASN A 32 -5.25 2.26 -5.09
CA ASN A 32 -5.11 2.42 -3.65
C ASN A 32 -5.19 1.05 -2.95
N GLY A 33 -5.23 1.06 -1.62
CA GLY A 33 -5.38 -0.14 -0.80
C GLY A 33 -6.70 -0.90 -1.03
N TRP A 34 -7.71 -0.31 -1.67
CA TRP A 34 -8.99 -0.94 -1.97
C TRP A 34 -9.02 -1.70 -3.30
N SER A 35 -7.96 -1.56 -4.12
CA SER A 35 -7.88 -2.28 -5.38
C SER A 35 -7.81 -3.79 -5.14
N LEU A 36 -8.64 -4.56 -5.83
CA LEU A 36 -8.61 -6.02 -5.82
C LEU A 36 -7.31 -6.56 -6.49
N PRO A 37 -6.79 -7.73 -6.06
CA PRO A 37 -7.15 -8.45 -4.84
C PRO A 37 -6.70 -7.67 -3.60
N LEU A 38 -7.59 -7.60 -2.60
CA LEU A 38 -7.27 -7.03 -1.29
C LEU A 38 -6.06 -7.76 -0.72
N HIS A 39 -5.11 -6.99 -0.18
CA HIS A 39 -3.88 -7.57 0.32
C HIS A 39 -4.20 -8.40 1.57
N THR A 40 -3.72 -9.63 1.70
CA THR A 40 -4.03 -10.51 2.86
C THR A 40 -3.74 -9.83 4.19
N PHE A 41 -2.62 -9.08 4.28
CA PHE A 41 -2.30 -8.27 5.46
C PHE A 41 -3.36 -7.23 5.85
N GLN A 42 -4.11 -6.64 4.90
CA GLN A 42 -5.18 -5.69 5.24
C GLN A 42 -6.33 -6.40 5.95
N ILE A 43 -6.70 -7.60 5.51
CA ILE A 43 -7.74 -8.40 6.15
C ILE A 43 -7.29 -8.82 7.55
N VAL A 44 -6.05 -9.30 7.67
CA VAL A 44 -5.47 -9.67 8.98
C VAL A 44 -5.43 -8.48 9.92
N ALA A 45 -5.03 -7.30 9.44
CA ALA A 45 -5.00 -6.08 10.23
C ALA A 45 -6.41 -5.69 10.70
N LEU A 46 -7.42 -5.76 9.83
CA LEU A 46 -8.80 -5.48 10.20
C LEU A 46 -9.32 -6.45 11.27
N LEU A 47 -9.05 -7.75 11.13
CA LEU A 47 -9.44 -8.75 12.12
C LEU A 47 -8.78 -8.52 13.48
N PHE A 48 -7.48 -8.18 13.48
CA PHE A 48 -6.77 -7.87 14.71
C PHE A 48 -7.31 -6.60 15.36
N TYR A 49 -7.62 -5.59 14.54
CA TYR A 49 -8.19 -4.33 14.98
C TYR A 49 -9.56 -4.52 15.65
N THR A 50 -10.46 -5.28 15.02
CA THR A 50 -11.78 -5.58 15.59
C THR A 50 -11.68 -6.42 16.86
N TYR A 51 -10.77 -7.40 16.90
CA TYR A 51 -10.50 -8.18 18.11
C TYR A 51 -10.07 -7.28 19.28
N LEU A 52 -9.10 -6.38 19.04
CA LEU A 52 -8.65 -5.43 20.06
C LEU A 52 -9.78 -4.48 20.52
N ALA A 53 -10.65 -4.07 19.60
CA ALA A 53 -11.81 -3.24 19.96
C ALA A 53 -12.74 -3.99 20.93
N ILE A 54 -13.12 -5.23 20.59
CA ILE A 54 -14.07 -6.02 21.36
C ILE A 54 -13.48 -6.34 22.74
N VAL A 55 -12.26 -6.86 22.79
CA VAL A 55 -11.63 -7.27 24.05
C VAL A 55 -11.28 -6.04 24.90
N GLY A 56 -10.73 -4.99 24.29
CA GLY A 56 -10.38 -3.75 24.98
C GLY A 56 -11.59 -3.03 25.58
N PHE A 57 -12.55 -2.64 24.74
CA PHE A 57 -13.70 -1.83 25.17
C PHE A 57 -14.83 -2.64 25.80
N GLY A 58 -14.95 -3.93 25.47
CA GLY A 58 -16.01 -4.81 25.95
C GLY A 58 -15.64 -5.64 27.18
N ILE A 59 -14.34 -5.86 27.45
CA ILE A 59 -13.89 -6.71 28.57
C ILE A 59 -12.95 -5.93 29.50
N TYR A 60 -11.80 -5.46 28.98
CA TYR A 60 -10.77 -4.89 29.85
C TYR A 60 -11.19 -3.56 30.48
N ILE A 61 -11.64 -2.58 29.68
CA ILE A 61 -12.03 -1.26 30.20
C ILE A 61 -13.19 -1.36 31.22
N PRO A 62 -14.27 -2.14 30.99
CA PRO A 62 -15.32 -2.35 31.98
C PRO A 62 -14.84 -2.91 33.33
N LEU A 63 -13.78 -3.73 33.31
CA LEU A 63 -13.23 -4.38 34.49
C LEU A 63 -12.35 -3.43 35.33
N LEU A 64 -11.99 -2.25 34.81
CA LEU A 64 -11.20 -1.27 35.56
C LEU A 64 -11.99 -0.68 36.74
N PRO A 65 -11.30 -0.33 37.85
CA PRO A 65 -11.92 0.39 38.96
C PRO A 65 -12.63 1.67 38.50
N HIS A 66 -13.73 2.01 39.17
CA HIS A 66 -14.65 3.07 38.75
C HIS A 66 -13.95 4.42 38.46
N GLY A 67 -12.93 4.78 39.25
CA GLY A 67 -12.17 6.02 39.07
C GLY A 67 -11.35 6.09 37.77
N TRP A 68 -10.94 4.96 37.21
CA TRP A 68 -10.13 4.91 35.99
C TRP A 68 -10.93 4.55 34.74
N LYS A 69 -12.11 3.94 34.90
CA LYS A 69 -12.94 3.45 33.80
C LYS A 69 -13.22 4.52 32.74
N TYR A 70 -13.71 5.68 33.19
CA TYR A 70 -14.09 6.78 32.28
C TYR A 70 -12.87 7.41 31.60
N ALA A 71 -11.78 7.61 32.35
CA ALA A 71 -10.53 8.11 31.80
C ALA A 71 -9.96 7.15 30.74
N ALA A 72 -10.00 5.85 31.00
CA ALA A 72 -9.57 4.82 30.05
C ALA A 72 -10.43 4.81 28.78
N TYR A 73 -11.76 4.87 28.90
CA TYR A 73 -12.64 4.98 27.73
C TYR A 73 -12.33 6.21 26.88
N ALA A 74 -12.14 7.37 27.52
CA ALA A 74 -11.85 8.61 26.80
C ALA A 74 -10.49 8.56 26.10
N VAL A 75 -9.42 8.28 26.84
CA VAL A 75 -8.05 8.33 26.31
C VAL A 75 -7.81 7.22 25.28
N ILE A 76 -8.12 5.97 25.64
CA ILE A 76 -7.91 4.84 24.74
C ILE A 76 -8.88 4.92 23.55
N GLY A 77 -10.12 5.36 23.77
CA GLY A 77 -11.11 5.58 22.71
C GLY A 77 -10.63 6.59 21.67
N VAL A 78 -10.11 7.74 22.09
CA VAL A 78 -9.58 8.77 21.19
C VAL A 78 -8.38 8.24 20.40
N LEU A 79 -7.41 7.61 21.07
CA LEU A 79 -6.24 7.04 20.39
C LEU A 79 -6.62 5.96 19.39
N PHE A 80 -7.56 5.10 19.76
CA PHE A 80 -8.07 4.04 18.90
C PHE A 80 -8.78 4.63 17.68
N ALA A 81 -9.72 5.56 17.88
CA ALA A 81 -10.42 6.21 16.77
C ALA A 81 -9.46 6.96 15.82
N HIS A 82 -8.49 7.70 16.37
CA HIS A 82 -7.45 8.36 15.58
C HIS A 82 -6.66 7.34 14.75
N HIS A 83 -6.25 6.22 15.36
CA HIS A 83 -5.55 5.17 14.65
C HIS A 83 -6.39 4.54 13.53
N LEU A 84 -7.69 4.31 13.75
CA LEU A 84 -8.61 3.86 12.70
C LEU A 84 -8.63 4.83 11.52
N VAL A 85 -8.81 6.12 11.79
CA VAL A 85 -8.86 7.15 10.76
C VAL A 85 -7.55 7.18 9.98
N ALA A 86 -6.41 7.19 10.67
CA ALA A 86 -5.10 7.14 10.02
C ALA A 86 -4.92 5.89 9.16
N HIS A 87 -5.40 4.73 9.62
CA HIS A 87 -5.34 3.49 8.84
C HIS A 87 -6.22 3.56 7.59
N LEU A 88 -7.47 4.05 7.73
CA LEU A 88 -8.38 4.25 6.61
C LEU A 88 -7.80 5.23 5.58
N VAL A 89 -7.23 6.34 6.04
CA VAL A 89 -6.55 7.32 5.18
C VAL A 89 -5.36 6.68 4.46
N ALA A 90 -4.54 5.91 5.17
CA ALA A 90 -3.39 5.24 4.56
C ALA A 90 -3.78 4.23 3.47
N ILE A 91 -4.93 3.56 3.59
CA ILE A 91 -5.42 2.62 2.56
C ILE A 91 -6.21 3.32 1.43
N THR A 92 -6.74 4.53 1.66
CA THR A 92 -7.48 5.28 0.62
C THR A 92 -6.58 6.14 -0.25
N ILE A 93 -5.50 6.70 0.28
CA ILE A 93 -4.58 7.56 -0.47
C ILE A 93 -3.99 6.78 -1.66
N ASP A 94 -4.12 7.39 -2.85
CA ASP A 94 -3.40 6.94 -4.04
C ASP A 94 -1.93 7.40 -3.93
N PRO A 95 -0.97 6.47 -3.92
CA PRO A 95 0.45 6.81 -3.80
C PRO A 95 1.03 7.43 -5.07
N ALA A 96 0.25 7.57 -6.16
CA ALA A 96 0.72 8.18 -7.39
C ALA A 96 1.11 9.66 -7.20
N ASP A 97 2.13 10.08 -7.96
CA ASP A 97 2.57 11.47 -8.00
C ASP A 97 1.44 12.37 -8.56
N GLN A 98 1.38 13.63 -8.10
CA GLN A 98 0.36 14.58 -8.54
C GLN A 98 0.36 14.80 -10.07
N ASN A 99 1.52 14.80 -10.71
CA ASN A 99 1.63 14.92 -12.16
C ASN A 99 1.05 13.68 -12.86
N VAL A 100 1.25 12.50 -12.28
CA VAL A 100 0.61 11.26 -12.75
C VAL A 100 -0.90 11.33 -12.56
N LEU A 101 -1.37 11.77 -11.40
CA LEU A 101 -2.81 11.91 -11.12
C LEU A 101 -3.49 12.89 -12.08
N ALA A 102 -2.81 13.97 -12.47
CA ALA A 102 -3.34 14.97 -13.39
C ALA A 102 -3.49 14.45 -14.83
N LYS A 103 -2.62 13.54 -15.28
CA LYS A 103 -2.59 13.07 -16.68
C LYS A 103 -3.22 11.68 -16.87
N LYS A 104 -3.24 10.84 -15.83
CA LYS A 104 -3.55 9.41 -15.95
C LYS A 104 -5.05 9.14 -16.01
N ASN A 105 -5.47 8.45 -17.07
CA ASN A 105 -6.79 7.83 -17.15
C ASN A 105 -6.72 6.39 -16.63
N TYR A 106 -7.23 6.14 -15.41
CA TYR A 106 -7.22 4.80 -14.78
C TYR A 106 -8.09 3.76 -15.50
N SER A 107 -8.98 4.19 -16.40
CA SER A 107 -9.78 3.30 -17.24
C SER A 107 -8.98 2.72 -18.42
N SER A 108 -7.84 3.32 -18.77
CA SER A 108 -6.99 2.85 -19.86
C SER A 108 -6.00 1.79 -19.37
N PRO A 109 -5.69 0.77 -20.20
CA PRO A 109 -4.68 -0.20 -19.85
C PRO A 109 -3.31 0.45 -19.69
N MET A 110 -2.51 -0.08 -18.77
CA MET A 110 -1.18 0.47 -18.51
C MET A 110 -0.29 0.30 -19.76
N PRO A 111 0.33 1.37 -20.27
CA PRO A 111 1.18 1.26 -21.45
C PRO A 111 2.40 0.37 -21.18
N VAL A 112 2.87 -0.33 -22.21
CA VAL A 112 4.06 -1.18 -22.12
C VAL A 112 5.30 -0.33 -22.35
N PHE A 113 6.28 -0.43 -21.45
CA PHE A 113 7.55 0.26 -21.60
C PHE A 113 8.42 -0.40 -22.69
N ASP A 114 8.76 0.36 -23.72
CA ASP A 114 9.64 -0.09 -24.80
C ASP A 114 11.11 0.28 -24.50
N ARG A 115 11.91 -0.75 -24.19
CA ARG A 115 13.35 -0.61 -23.91
C ARG A 115 14.19 -0.31 -25.15
N GLY A 116 13.66 -0.54 -26.35
CA GLY A 116 14.30 -0.17 -27.62
C GLY A 116 14.30 1.33 -27.85
N LYS A 117 13.30 2.05 -27.32
CA LYS A 117 13.21 3.52 -27.38
C LYS A 117 13.94 4.19 -26.23
N HIS A 118 13.74 3.70 -25.00
CA HIS A 118 14.33 4.28 -23.80
C HIS A 118 15.01 3.21 -22.93
N LYS A 119 16.28 3.43 -22.56
CA LYS A 119 17.03 2.46 -21.72
C LYS A 119 16.47 2.34 -20.30
N HIS A 120 15.93 3.44 -19.78
CA HIS A 120 15.39 3.56 -18.42
C HIS A 120 14.00 4.21 -18.46
N VAL A 121 13.11 3.80 -17.54
CA VAL A 121 11.73 4.31 -17.45
C VAL A 121 11.70 5.81 -17.16
N ILE A 122 12.60 6.26 -16.28
CA ILE A 122 12.78 7.66 -15.94
C ILE A 122 14.13 8.10 -16.51
N GLN A 123 14.13 9.14 -17.34
CA GLN A 123 15.33 9.73 -17.91
C GLN A 123 15.13 11.24 -18.04
N ASN A 124 16.13 12.03 -17.65
CA ASN A 124 16.09 13.50 -17.69
C ASN A 124 14.85 14.10 -17.00
N GLN A 125 14.51 13.63 -15.79
CA GLN A 125 13.32 14.06 -15.02
C GLN A 125 11.98 13.81 -15.73
N HIS A 126 11.95 12.93 -16.73
CA HIS A 126 10.72 12.53 -17.40
C HIS A 126 10.48 11.03 -17.23
N CYS A 127 9.27 10.65 -16.83
CA CYS A 127 8.80 9.27 -16.78
C CYS A 127 8.14 8.91 -18.12
N TYR A 128 8.83 8.13 -18.96
CA TYR A 128 8.35 7.73 -20.29
C TYR A 128 7.28 6.63 -20.25
N LEU A 129 7.00 6.05 -19.08
CA LEU A 129 5.92 5.08 -18.89
C LEU A 129 4.59 5.76 -18.54
N CYS A 130 4.63 6.81 -17.73
CA CYS A 130 3.45 7.61 -17.38
C CYS A 130 3.31 8.86 -18.25
N GLU A 131 4.31 9.15 -19.07
CA GLU A 131 4.47 10.36 -19.89
C GLU A 131 4.30 11.67 -19.08
N VAL A 132 4.94 11.76 -17.92
CA VAL A 132 4.90 12.94 -17.05
C VAL A 132 6.28 13.28 -16.51
N ASP A 133 6.51 14.54 -16.20
CA ASP A 133 7.72 14.99 -15.52
C ASP A 133 7.66 14.64 -14.02
N VAL A 134 8.81 14.27 -13.44
CA VAL A 134 8.99 13.82 -12.04
C VAL A 134 9.86 14.76 -11.22
#